data_AF-A0AAD9RDN3-F1
#
_entry.id   AF-A0AAD9RDN3-F1
#
_cell.length_a   1.000
_cell.length_b   1.000
_cell.length_c   1.000
_cell.angle_alpha   90.00
_cell.angle_beta   90.00
_cell.angle_gamma   90.00
#
_symmetry.space_group_name_H-M   'P 1'
#
loop_
_entity.id
_entity.type
_entity.pdbx_description
1 polymer ?
#
loop_
_entity_poly.entity_id
_entity_poly.type
_entity_poly.pdbx_seq_one_letter_code
_entity_poly.pdbx_strand_id
1 'polypeptide(L)'
;MYPIEFLQDTNTLPTLWVGTSLGSIQTIVFNAPAPGERHAHPVVVSTCNGSTFKLKGCILSMSFLDCNGALIPYSYESWKDENVDGKERNSK
;
A
#
# COMPACT_ATOMS: atom_id res chain seq x y z
N MET A 1 14.38 -1.20 20.64
CA MET A 1 14.66 -1.21 19.19
C MET A 1 14.34 -2.61 18.70
N TYR A 2 13.16 -2.81 18.13
CA TYR A 2 12.76 -4.13 17.63
C TYR A 2 13.53 -4.43 16.34
N PRO A 3 14.09 -5.63 16.16
CA PRO A 3 14.80 -5.98 14.95
C PRO A 3 13.82 -5.99 13.76
N ILE A 4 14.28 -5.52 12.60
CA ILE A 4 13.54 -5.48 11.32
C ILE A 4 13.48 -6.90 10.70
N GLU A 5 13.25 -7.91 11.54
CA GLU A 5 13.16 -9.32 11.18
C GLU A 5 11.68 -9.68 10.94
N PHE A 6 11.02 -9.02 9.98
CA PHE A 6 9.70 -9.43 9.49
C PHE A 6 9.52 -9.23 7.98
N LEU A 7 10.59 -8.99 7.23
CA LEU A 7 10.56 -9.25 5.80
C LEU A 7 10.84 -10.73 5.59
N GLN A 8 9.90 -11.58 6.00
CA GLN A 8 9.85 -12.94 5.47
C GLN A 8 9.66 -12.78 3.95
N ASP A 9 10.63 -13.25 3.16
CA ASP A 9 10.74 -13.07 1.70
C ASP A 9 9.52 -13.58 0.89
N THR A 10 8.47 -14.05 1.55
CA THR A 10 7.24 -14.60 0.97
C THR A 10 5.97 -13.83 1.34
N ASN A 11 6.01 -12.79 2.19
CA ASN A 11 4.81 -12.07 2.60
C ASN A 11 4.67 -10.74 1.85
N THR A 12 3.67 -10.65 0.97
CA THR A 12 3.35 -9.40 0.26
C THR A 12 2.73 -8.41 1.23
N LEU A 13 3.49 -7.40 1.64
CA LEU A 13 2.98 -6.30 2.45
C LEU A 13 2.44 -5.19 1.55
N PRO A 14 1.35 -4.51 1.97
CA PRO A 14 0.90 -3.30 1.28
C PRO A 14 1.99 -2.22 1.34
N THR A 15 2.22 -1.55 0.21
CA THR A 15 3.21 -0.46 0.11
C THR A 15 2.63 0.77 -0.57
N LEU A 16 3.15 1.94 -0.20
CA LEU A 16 2.91 3.21 -0.87
C LEU A 16 4.25 3.76 -1.36
N TRP A 17 4.30 4.13 -2.64
CA TRP A 17 5.50 4.66 -3.27
C TRP A 17 5.27 6.13 -3.59
N VAL A 18 6.07 7.01 -2.98
CA VAL A 18 5.96 8.46 -3.13
C VAL A 18 7.10 8.96 -3.99
N GLY A 19 6.77 9.61 -5.10
CA GLY A 19 7.73 10.23 -5.99
C GLY A 19 7.93 11.70 -5.65
N THR A 20 9.16 12.17 -5.64
CA THR A 20 9.48 13.56 -5.31
C THR A 20 9.86 14.37 -6.55
N SER A 21 9.81 15.70 -6.41
CA SER A 21 10.32 16.62 -7.44
C SER A 21 11.84 16.55 -7.64
N LEU A 22 12.58 16.00 -6.66
CA LEU A 22 14.02 15.76 -6.78
C LEU A 22 14.35 14.42 -7.49
N GLY A 23 13.34 13.70 -7.95
CA GLY A 23 13.49 12.46 -8.71
C GLY A 23 13.70 11.22 -7.85
N SER A 24 13.58 11.31 -6.53
CA SER A 24 13.67 10.15 -5.64
C SER A 24 12.32 9.50 -5.39
N ILE A 25 12.35 8.20 -5.06
CA ILE A 25 11.20 7.43 -4.60
C ILE A 25 11.39 7.13 -3.10
N GLN A 26 10.35 7.40 -2.31
CA GLN A 26 10.24 6.93 -0.93
C GLN A 26 9.23 5.79 -0.87
N THR A 27 9.68 4.60 -0.46
CA THR A 27 8.80 3.46 -0.21
C THR A 27 8.37 3.44 1.25
N ILE A 28 7.07 3.30 1.46
CA ILE A 28 6.41 3.17 2.75
C ILE A 28 5.77 1.77 2.78
N VAL A 29 6.06 1.01 3.81
CA VAL A 29 5.53 -0.33 4.03
C VAL A 29 4.56 -0.29 5.21
N PHE A 30 3.41 -0.92 5.05
CA PHE A 30 2.39 -1.04 6.09
C PHE A 30 2.32 -2.47 6.60
N ASN A 31 2.37 -2.63 7.91
CA ASN A 31 2.10 -3.90 8.57
C ASN A 31 0.81 -3.75 9.38
N ALA A 32 -0.26 -4.35 8.85
CA ALA A 32 -1.57 -4.32 9.48
C ALA A 32 -1.71 -5.50 10.46
N PRO A 33 -2.22 -5.27 11.67
CA PRO A 33 -2.58 -6.35 12.57
C PRO A 33 -3.58 -7.33 11.95
N ALA A 34 -3.62 -8.55 12.47
CA ALA A 34 -4.60 -9.56 12.08
C ALA A 34 -6.04 -9.00 12.26
N PRO A 35 -7.01 -9.40 11.42
CA PRO A 35 -8.35 -8.79 11.42
C PRO A 35 -9.02 -8.64 12.79
N GLY A 36 -8.88 -9.64 13.68
CA GLY A 36 -9.43 -9.60 15.04
C GLY A 36 -8.72 -8.66 16.02
N GLU A 37 -7.52 -8.21 15.68
CA GLU A 37 -6.67 -7.38 16.56
C GLU A 37 -6.63 -5.90 16.13
N ARG A 38 -7.21 -5.55 14.98
CA ARG A 38 -7.17 -4.19 14.40
C ARG A 38 -7.84 -3.12 15.27
N HIS A 39 -8.72 -3.52 16.19
CA HIS A 39 -9.33 -2.60 17.15
C HIS A 39 -8.39 -2.22 18.31
N ALA A 40 -7.42 -3.07 18.62
CA ALA A 40 -6.51 -2.92 19.76
C ALA A 40 -5.13 -2.41 19.35
N HIS A 41 -4.70 -2.71 18.12
CA HIS A 41 -3.36 -2.39 17.64
C HIS A 41 -3.40 -1.50 16.40
N PRO A 42 -2.53 -0.47 16.32
CA PRO A 42 -2.44 0.37 15.14
C PRO A 42 -1.71 -0.34 14.00
N VAL A 43 -1.89 0.16 12.77
CA VAL A 43 -1.03 -0.21 11.64
C VAL A 43 0.37 0.33 11.90
N VAL A 44 1.37 -0.54 11.77
CA VAL A 44 2.78 -0.16 11.87
C VAL A 44 3.25 0.32 10.51
N VAL A 45 3.89 1.49 10.48
CA VAL A 45 4.43 2.10 9.26
C VAL A 45 5.95 2.07 9.34
N SER A 46 6.59 1.64 8.25
CA SER A 46 8.04 1.63 8.10
C SER A 46 8.45 2.28 6.79
N THR A 47 9.44 3.18 6.85
CA THR A 47 10.04 3.79 5.67
C THR A 47 11.33 3.07 5.32
N CYS A 48 11.52 2.74 4.04
CA CYS A 48 12.83 2.28 3.58
C CYS A 48 13.71 3.51 3.35
N ASN A 49 14.77 3.68 4.16
CA ASN A 49 15.61 4.88 4.12
C ASN A 49 16.64 4.86 2.95
N GLY A 50 16.47 3.97 1.98
CA GLY A 50 17.29 3.89 0.78
C GLY A 50 16.45 4.23 -0.45
N SER A 51 16.55 5.46 -0.95
CA SER A 51 16.13 5.75 -2.32
C SER A 51 17.12 5.07 -3.27
N THR A 52 16.93 3.79 -3.58
CA THR A 52 17.82 3.05 -4.49
C THR A 52 17.74 3.61 -5.92
N PHE A 53 16.68 4.35 -6.24
CA PHE A 53 16.40 4.87 -7.58
C PHE A 53 16.20 6.38 -7.57
N LYS A 54 16.97 7.10 -8.39
CA LYS A 54 16.85 8.55 -8.57
C LYS A 54 16.89 8.92 -10.05
N LEU A 55 15.85 9.61 -10.51
CA LEU A 55 15.77 10.19 -11.85
C LEU A 55 16.35 11.61 -11.86
N LYS A 56 16.79 12.07 -13.03
CA LYS A 56 17.13 13.48 -13.26
C LYS A 56 15.85 14.25 -13.60
N GLY A 57 15.15 14.72 -12.58
CA GLY A 57 13.90 15.48 -12.71
C GLY A 57 12.77 14.92 -11.83
N CYS A 58 11.59 15.52 -11.91
CA CYS A 58 10.43 15.13 -11.10
C CYS A 58 9.89 13.75 -11.49
N ILE A 59 9.38 13.01 -10.52
CA ILE A 59 8.53 11.84 -10.79
C ILE A 59 7.10 12.32 -11.01
N LEU A 60 6.57 12.10 -12.21
CA LEU A 60 5.24 12.56 -12.61
C LEU A 60 4.19 11.44 -12.60
N SER A 61 4.62 10.18 -12.77
CA SER A 61 3.75 9.02 -12.79
C SER A 61 4.50 7.77 -12.33
N MET A 62 3.78 6.85 -11.70
CA MET A 62 4.25 5.52 -11.33
C MET A 62 3.14 4.51 -11.58
N SER A 63 3.54 3.29 -11.92
CA SER A 63 2.63 2.17 -12.14
C SER A 63 3.33 0.88 -11.74
N PHE A 64 2.56 -0.09 -11.27
CA PHE A 64 3.06 -1.41 -10.89
C PHE A 64 2.70 -2.42 -11.97
N LEU A 65 3.67 -3.23 -12.37
CA LEU A 65 3.51 -4.28 -13.36
C LEU A 65 3.75 -5.65 -12.73
N ASP A 66 3.07 -6.68 -13.23
CA ASP A 66 3.36 -8.08 -12.90
C ASP A 66 4.59 -8.60 -13.68
N CYS A 67 4.96 -9.87 -13.45
CA CYS A 67 6.09 -10.49 -14.14
C CYS A 67 5.90 -10.68 -15.65
N ASN A 68 4.66 -10.57 -16.16
CA ASN A 68 4.34 -10.60 -17.57
C ASN A 68 4.37 -9.20 -18.20
N GLY A 69 4.61 -8.15 -17.40
CA GLY A 69 4.57 -6.75 -17.84
C GLY A 69 3.16 -6.16 -17.92
N ALA A 70 2.14 -6.87 -17.42
CA ALA A 70 0.78 -6.35 -17.35
C ALA A 70 0.60 -5.44 -16.15
N LEU A 71 -0.26 -4.41 -16.27
CA LEU A 71 -0.58 -3.52 -15.16
C LEU A 71 -1.29 -4.29 -14.04
N ILE A 72 -0.80 -4.16 -12.80
CA ILE A 72 -1.47 -4.74 -11.63
C ILE A 72 -2.81 -4.00 -11.44
N PRO A 73 -3.96 -4.71 -11.35
CA PRO A 73 -5.26 -4.08 -11.19
C PRO A 73 -5.34 -3.33 -9.85
N TYR A 74 -6.05 -2.21 -9.85
CA TYR A 74 -6.31 -1.46 -8.63
C TYR A 74 -7.20 -2.28 -7.68
N SER A 75 -6.72 -2.52 -6.46
CA SER A 75 -7.44 -3.33 -5.45
C SER A 75 -8.69 -2.66 -4.89
N TYR A 76 -8.92 -1.38 -5.19
CA TYR A 76 -10.09 -0.63 -4.75
C TYR A 76 -10.61 0.21 -5.91
N GLU A 77 -11.92 0.12 -6.13
CA GLU A 77 -12.64 0.98 -7.06
C GLU A 77 -13.80 1.63 -6.31
N SER A 78 -13.81 2.97 -6.24
CA SER A 78 -14.83 3.72 -5.50
C SER A 78 -16.26 3.49 -6.00
N TRP A 79 -16.44 2.94 -7.21
CA TRP A 79 -17.76 2.62 -7.76
C TRP A 79 -18.33 1.29 -7.26
N LYS A 80 -17.53 0.46 -6.59
CA LYS A 80 -17.94 -0.84 -6.01
C LYS A 80 -18.07 -0.78 -4.48
N ASP A 81 -18.47 0.35 -3.93
CA ASP A 81 -18.68 0.46 -2.50
C ASP A 81 -19.93 -0.36 -2.09
N GLU A 82 -19.72 -1.62 -1.68
CA GLU A 82 -20.79 -2.57 -1.28
C GLU A 82 -21.69 -2.04 -0.14
N ASN A 83 -21.21 -1.01 0.56
CA ASN A 83 -21.91 -0.39 1.68
C ASN A 83 -23.11 0.48 1.26
N VAL A 84 -23.33 0.71 -0.03
CA VAL A 84 -24.47 1.51 -0.53
C VAL A 84 -25.76 0.67 -0.59
N ASP A 85 -25.69 -0.64 -0.82
CA ASP A 85 -26.88 -1.48 -1.03
C ASP A 85 -27.49 -2.09 0.26
N GLY A 86 -26.84 -1.93 1.41
CA GLY A 86 -27.23 -2.60 2.66
C GLY A 86 -28.24 -1.87 3.55
N LYS A 87 -28.49 -0.57 3.34
CA LYS A 87 -29.28 0.24 4.30
C LYS A 87 -30.77 0.40 3.99
N GLU A 88 -31.25 -0.01 2.80
CA GLU A 88 -32.66 0.24 2.43
C GLU A 88 -33.63 -0.93 2.70
N ARG A 89 -33.16 -2.05 3.27
CA ARG A 89 -33.99 -3.27 3.42
C ARG A 89 -34.65 -3.48 4.79
N ASN A 90 -34.53 -2.56 5.75
CA ASN A 90 -35.15 -2.73 7.08
C ASN A 90 -36.04 -1.55 7.52
N SER A 91 -36.83 -1.02 6.58
CA SER A 91 -37.96 -0.16 6.88
C SER A 91 -39.18 -0.63 6.09
N LYS A 92 -39.83 -1.69 6.58
CA LYS A 92 -41.26 -1.98 6.35
C LYS A 92 -41.81 -2.74 7.54
#